data_AF-Q2W4H7-F1
#
_entry.id   AF-Q2W4H7-F1
#
_cell.length_a   1.000
_cell.length_b   1.000
_cell.length_c   1.000
_cell.angle_alpha   90.00
_cell.angle_beta   90.00
_cell.angle_gamma   90.00
#
_symmetry.space_group_name_H-M   'P 1'
#
loop_
_entity.id
_entity.type
_entity.pdbx_description
1 polymer ?
#
loop_
_entity_poly.entity_id
_entity_poly.type
_entity_poly.pdbx_seq_one_letter_code
_entity_poly.pdbx_strand_id
1 'polypeptide(L)'
;MKTNRLIIGADGNGEGNYTSLRQSITFLFEKNPEHKATDSNSPSHLVHLKGNGGAFEAGAAWTKTVQEGPNRGAKFFSFSLDDPSFDAPLNLTAFVLVKAKDKDDCTEYEVVWRRPRRDAA
;
A
#
# COMPACT_ATOMS: atom_id res chain seq x y z
N MET A 1 -19.07 -26.49 -14.55
CA MET A 1 -18.54 -25.12 -14.74
C MET A 1 -18.74 -24.39 -13.42
N LYS A 2 -17.68 -24.03 -12.68
CA LYS A 2 -17.83 -23.31 -11.40
C LYS A 2 -18.17 -21.85 -11.72
N THR A 3 -19.34 -21.40 -11.32
CA THR A 3 -19.80 -20.03 -11.54
C THR A 3 -19.11 -19.10 -10.53
N ASN A 4 -18.34 -18.13 -11.02
CA ASN A 4 -17.84 -17.03 -10.19
C ASN A 4 -19.05 -16.16 -9.83
N ARG A 5 -19.39 -16.10 -8.54
CA ARG A 5 -20.57 -15.36 -8.05
C ARG A 5 -20.19 -14.58 -6.81
N LEU A 6 -20.45 -13.27 -6.84
CA LEU A 6 -20.42 -12.38 -5.68
C LEU A 6 -21.80 -12.06 -5.20
N ILE A 7 -22.06 -12.42 -3.95
CA ILE A 7 -23.24 -12.00 -3.21
C ILE A 7 -22.75 -10.95 -2.23
N ILE A 8 -23.23 -9.72 -2.35
CA ILE A 8 -22.96 -8.64 -1.41
C ILE A 8 -24.24 -8.42 -0.60
N GLY A 9 -24.15 -8.53 0.72
CA GLY A 9 -25.18 -8.18 1.67
C GLY A 9 -25.41 -6.68 1.73
N ALA A 10 -26.56 -6.28 2.26
CA ALA A 10 -26.91 -4.85 2.40
C ALA A 10 -26.01 -4.09 3.39
N ASP A 11 -25.23 -4.81 4.19
CA ASP A 11 -24.19 -4.33 5.09
C ASP A 11 -22.83 -4.11 4.39
N GLY A 12 -22.74 -4.38 3.08
CA GLY A 12 -21.51 -4.27 2.30
C GLY A 12 -20.59 -5.49 2.38
N ASN A 13 -20.93 -6.48 3.21
CA ASN A 13 -20.16 -7.72 3.32
C ASN A 13 -20.54 -8.66 2.19
N GLY A 14 -19.56 -9.28 1.53
CA GLY A 14 -19.83 -10.20 0.44
C GLY A 14 -19.15 -11.56 0.59
N GLU A 15 -19.86 -12.63 0.24
CA GLU A 15 -19.33 -13.99 0.20
C GLU A 15 -19.45 -14.55 -1.23
N GLY A 16 -18.42 -15.29 -1.65
CA GLY A 16 -18.46 -16.00 -2.92
C GLY A 16 -17.12 -16.56 -3.36
N ASN A 17 -17.15 -17.38 -4.40
CA ASN A 17 -15.96 -17.97 -5.01
C ASN A 17 -15.51 -17.08 -6.17
N TYR A 18 -14.29 -16.51 -6.08
CA TYR A 18 -13.63 -15.81 -7.19
C TYR A 18 -12.33 -16.51 -7.55
N THR A 19 -12.14 -16.74 -8.84
CA THR A 19 -10.84 -17.16 -9.36
C THR A 19 -9.81 -16.03 -9.32
N SER A 20 -10.25 -14.78 -9.46
CA SER A 20 -9.40 -13.58 -9.39
C SER A 20 -10.22 -12.34 -9.09
N LEU A 21 -9.74 -11.49 -8.18
CA LEU A 21 -10.25 -10.14 -7.94
C LEU A 21 -9.17 -9.15 -8.37
N ARG A 22 -9.53 -8.19 -9.23
CA ARG A 22 -8.63 -7.08 -9.62
C ARG A 22 -9.19 -5.80 -9.03
N GLN A 23 -8.44 -5.20 -8.11
CA GLN A 23 -8.76 -3.90 -7.53
C GLN A 23 -7.71 -2.89 -7.98
N SER A 24 -8.17 -1.73 -8.42
CA SER A 24 -7.30 -0.58 -8.70
C SER A 24 -7.43 0.39 -7.55
N ILE A 25 -6.33 0.62 -6.83
CA ILE A 25 -6.26 1.59 -5.74
C ILE A 25 -5.23 2.64 -6.15
N THR A 26 -5.61 3.91 -6.07
CA THR A 26 -4.70 5.02 -6.32
C THR A 26 -4.19 5.55 -5.00
N PHE A 27 -2.90 5.33 -4.76
CA PHE A 27 -2.17 5.92 -3.65
C PHE A 27 -1.52 7.23 -4.10
N LEU A 28 -1.61 8.26 -3.26
CA LEU A 28 -0.86 9.48 -3.38
C LEU A 28 0.11 9.58 -2.20
N PHE A 29 1.41 9.65 -2.50
CA PHE A 29 2.46 9.82 -1.51
C PHE A 29 2.89 11.30 -1.52
N GLU A 30 2.40 12.07 -0.56
CA GLU A 30 2.77 13.47 -0.39
C GLU A 30 3.98 13.56 0.53
N LYS A 31 4.98 14.39 0.19
CA LYS A 31 6.13 14.60 1.09
C LYS A 31 5.64 15.20 2.41
N ASN A 32 6.03 14.59 3.52
CA ASN A 32 5.70 15.14 4.83
C ASN A 32 6.57 16.39 5.09
N PRO A 33 6.00 17.60 5.22
CA PRO A 33 6.76 18.83 5.48
C PRO A 33 7.45 18.82 6.84
N GLU A 34 6.95 18.02 7.79
CA GLU A 34 7.52 17.87 9.13
C GLU A 34 8.57 16.75 9.22
N HIS A 35 8.92 16.12 8.08
CA HIS A 35 9.89 15.04 8.07
C HIS A 35 11.27 15.51 8.56
N LYS A 36 11.79 14.83 9.58
CA LYS A 36 13.15 15.06 10.10
C LYS A 36 14.05 13.93 9.65
N ALA A 37 14.98 14.21 8.74
CA ALA A 37 15.90 13.20 8.19
C ALA A 37 16.77 12.51 9.25
N THR A 38 16.97 13.14 10.41
CA THR A 38 17.72 12.59 11.55
C THR A 38 16.90 11.65 12.43
N ASP A 39 15.57 11.61 12.26
CA ASP A 39 14.66 10.77 13.02
C ASP A 39 14.11 9.66 12.12
N SER A 40 14.56 8.42 12.36
CA SER A 40 14.11 7.24 11.61
C SER A 40 12.63 6.91 11.80
N ASN A 41 12.01 7.40 12.88
CA ASN A 41 10.59 7.20 13.14
C ASN A 41 9.73 8.27 12.46
N SER A 42 10.32 9.38 12.02
CA SER A 42 9.61 10.43 11.30
C SER A 42 9.20 9.95 9.90
N PRO A 43 7.90 9.95 9.55
CA PRO A 43 7.47 9.53 8.22
C PRO A 43 7.94 10.51 7.16
N SER A 44 8.48 9.97 6.07
CA SER A 44 8.95 10.75 4.93
C SER A 44 7.83 11.26 4.03
N HIS A 45 6.71 10.53 4.00
CA HIS A 45 5.55 10.87 3.20
C HIS A 45 4.27 10.58 3.99
N LEU A 46 3.24 11.39 3.74
CA LEU A 46 1.85 11.10 4.09
C LEU A 46 1.23 10.30 2.93
N VAL A 47 0.41 9.31 3.26
CA VAL A 47 -0.24 8.44 2.29
C VAL A 47 -1.71 8.79 2.23
N HIS A 48 -2.19 9.12 1.04
CA HIS A 48 -3.60 9.37 0.78
C HIS A 48 -4.16 8.33 -0.19
N LEU A 49 -5.42 7.96 0.04
CA LEU A 49 -6.21 7.17 -0.91
C LEU A 49 -7.17 8.08 -1.66
N LYS A 50 -7.27 7.87 -2.97
CA LYS A 50 -8.27 8.56 -3.78
C LYS A 50 -9.57 7.77 -3.80
N GLY A 51 -10.57 8.27 -3.08
CA GLY A 51 -11.94 7.76 -3.12
C GLY A 51 -12.84 8.58 -4.05
N ASN A 52 -14.12 8.19 -4.11
CA ASN A 52 -15.15 8.90 -4.91
C ASN A 52 -15.38 10.35 -4.43
N GLY A 53 -15.19 10.62 -3.13
CA GLY A 53 -15.36 11.94 -2.52
C GLY A 53 -14.10 12.81 -2.51
N GLY A 54 -12.99 12.34 -3.10
CA GLY A 54 -11.70 13.02 -3.06
C GLY A 54 -10.60 12.17 -2.40
N ALA A 55 -9.42 12.77 -2.26
CA ALA A 55 -8.32 12.15 -1.54
C ALA A 55 -8.50 12.35 -0.02
N PHE A 56 -8.26 11.31 0.76
CA PHE A 56 -8.23 11.38 2.22
C PHE A 56 -6.95 10.75 2.73
N GLU A 57 -6.45 11.26 3.86
CA GLU A 57 -5.28 10.68 4.54
C GLU A 57 -5.62 9.29 5.06
N ALA A 58 -4.80 8.32 4.68
CA ALA A 58 -4.99 6.91 4.99
C ALA A 58 -3.74 6.29 5.63
N GLY A 59 -2.69 7.06 5.90
CA GLY A 59 -1.53 6.58 6.63
C GLY A 59 -0.24 7.32 6.29
N ALA A 60 0.88 6.63 6.46
CA ALA A 60 2.20 7.22 6.41
C ALA A 60 3.23 6.26 5.80
N ALA A 61 4.28 6.81 5.20
CA ALA A 61 5.33 6.07 4.53
C ALA A 61 6.74 6.54 4.87
N TRP A 62 7.64 5.58 4.97
CA TRP A 62 9.06 5.74 5.24
C TRP A 62 9.87 5.25 4.06
N THR A 63 10.71 6.13 3.53
CA THR A 63 11.70 5.76 2.52
C THR A 63 12.82 4.99 3.22
N LYS A 64 13.01 3.73 2.84
CA LYS A 64 14.04 2.86 3.39
C LYS A 64 15.00 2.41 2.28
N THR A 65 16.17 1.96 2.69
CA THR A 65 17.19 1.41 1.79
C THR A 65 17.39 -0.06 2.10
N VAL A 66 17.42 -0.91 1.08
CA VAL A 66 17.70 -2.34 1.22
C VAL A 66 19.13 -2.50 1.74
N GLN A 67 19.27 -3.16 2.89
CA GLN A 67 20.56 -3.32 3.57
C GLN A 67 21.36 -4.52 3.05
N GLU A 68 20.68 -5.56 2.60
CA GLU A 68 21.29 -6.87 2.30
C GLU A 68 20.67 -7.51 1.05
N GLY A 69 21.38 -8.50 0.48
CA GLY A 69 20.92 -9.27 -0.68
C GLY A 69 21.21 -8.60 -2.04
N PRO A 70 20.68 -9.18 -3.13
CA PRO A 70 21.01 -8.78 -4.51
C PRO A 70 20.57 -7.36 -4.87
N ASN A 71 19.59 -6.80 -4.14
CA ASN A 71 19.06 -5.46 -4.34
C ASN A 71 19.62 -4.43 -3.35
N ARG A 72 20.75 -4.71 -2.68
CA ARG A 72 21.37 -3.81 -1.69
C ARG A 72 21.57 -2.40 -2.26
N GLY A 73 21.21 -1.39 -1.47
CA GLY A 73 21.28 0.02 -1.87
C GLY A 73 20.05 0.53 -2.62
N ALA A 74 19.14 -0.35 -3.07
CA ALA A 74 17.87 0.07 -3.64
C ALA A 74 16.98 0.75 -2.60
N LYS A 75 16.25 1.79 -3.02
CA LYS A 75 15.23 2.46 -2.18
C LYS A 75 13.89 1.78 -2.35
N PHE A 76 13.13 1.72 -1.28
CA PHE A 76 11.76 1.22 -1.24
C PHE A 76 10.94 2.03 -0.22
N PHE A 77 9.61 1.97 -0.34
CA PHE A 77 8.73 2.51 0.69
C PHE A 77 8.26 1.41 1.62
N SER A 78 8.37 1.64 2.92
CA SER A 78 7.65 0.91 3.96
C SER A 78 6.52 1.81 4.41
N PHE A 79 5.26 1.37 4.41
CA PHE A 79 4.14 2.24 4.73
C PHE A 79 3.00 1.50 5.41
N SER A 80 2.21 2.22 6.19
CA SER A 80 1.00 1.71 6.83
C SER A 80 -0.23 2.32 6.17
N LEU A 81 -1.26 1.50 5.95
CA LEU A 81 -2.55 1.91 5.45
C LEU A 81 -3.61 1.62 6.50
N ASP A 82 -4.13 2.68 7.11
CA ASP A 82 -5.23 2.66 8.07
C ASP A 82 -6.52 3.09 7.35
N ASP A 83 -7.21 2.10 6.79
CA ASP A 83 -8.50 2.30 6.12
C ASP A 83 -9.58 1.50 6.87
N PRO A 84 -10.74 2.12 7.20
CA PRO A 84 -11.82 1.46 7.93
C PRO A 84 -12.37 0.18 7.29
N SER A 85 -12.10 -0.04 5.99
CA SER A 85 -12.46 -1.27 5.28
C SER A 85 -11.63 -2.49 5.73
N PHE A 86 -10.60 -2.30 6.56
CA PHE A 86 -9.79 -3.36 7.14
C PHE A 86 -9.95 -3.41 8.67
N ASP A 87 -9.97 -4.63 9.24
CA ASP A 87 -10.07 -4.82 10.70
C ASP A 87 -8.86 -4.25 11.48
N ALA A 88 -7.75 -3.98 10.80
CA ALA A 88 -6.53 -3.44 11.38
C ALA A 88 -5.68 -2.76 10.28
N PRO A 89 -4.79 -1.82 10.64
CA PRO A 89 -3.89 -1.18 9.68
C PRO A 89 -3.02 -2.19 8.92
N LEU A 90 -2.85 -1.96 7.62
CA LEU A 90 -2.03 -2.80 6.75
C LEU A 90 -0.60 -2.29 6.65
N ASN A 91 0.37 -3.13 7.00
CA ASN A 91 1.79 -2.83 6.78
C ASN A 91 2.24 -3.32 5.40
N LEU A 92 2.59 -2.38 4.53
CA LEU A 92 2.88 -2.58 3.13
C LEU A 92 4.33 -2.21 2.82
N THR A 93 4.88 -2.82 1.77
CA THR A 93 6.20 -2.48 1.24
C THR A 93 6.11 -2.33 -0.28
N ALA A 94 6.57 -1.19 -0.81
CA ALA A 94 6.58 -0.91 -2.25
C ALA A 94 8.00 -0.87 -2.79
N PHE A 95 8.34 -1.82 -3.67
CA PHE A 95 9.60 -1.87 -4.40
C PHE A 95 9.41 -1.30 -5.79
N VAL A 96 10.38 -0.51 -6.27
CA VAL A 96 10.31 0.00 -7.65
C VAL A 96 10.49 -1.15 -8.64
N LEU A 97 9.50 -1.39 -9.50
CA LEU A 97 9.58 -2.33 -10.62
C LEU A 97 10.13 -1.64 -11.87
N VAL A 98 9.54 -0.50 -12.23
CA VAL A 98 9.91 0.29 -13.41
C VAL A 98 10.09 1.72 -12.96
N LYS A 99 11.25 2.31 -13.23
CA LYS A 99 11.48 3.74 -13.02
C LYS A 99 10.95 4.51 -14.23
N ALA A 100 10.19 5.57 -13.95
CA ALA A 100 9.82 6.55 -14.96
C ALA A 100 11.10 7.07 -15.66
N LYS A 101 11.10 7.08 -16.98
CA LYS A 101 12.25 7.58 -17.77
C LYS A 101 12.20 9.08 -18.01
N ASP A 102 11.00 9.64 -18.05
CA ASP A 102 10.73 11.06 -18.25
C ASP A 102 9.55 11.52 -17.37
N LYS A 103 9.05 12.72 -17.63
CA LYS A 103 8.03 13.40 -16.81
C LYS A 103 6.61 12.93 -17.11
N ASP A 104 6.42 12.30 -18.27
CA ASP A 104 5.13 11.82 -18.76
C ASP A 104 4.93 10.33 -18.46
N ASP A 105 6.01 9.65 -18.03
CA ASP A 105 6.05 8.26 -17.59
C ASP A 105 5.77 8.10 -16.08
N CYS A 106 5.31 6.91 -15.69
CA CYS A 106 4.98 6.58 -14.31
C CYS A 106 6.00 5.60 -13.72
N THR A 107 6.40 5.82 -12.46
CA THR A 107 7.18 4.80 -11.73
C THR A 107 6.22 3.73 -11.25
N GLU A 108 6.42 2.49 -11.70
CA GLU A 108 5.66 1.33 -11.26
C GLU A 108 6.29 0.72 -10.01
N TYR A 109 5.44 0.35 -9.05
CA TYR A 109 5.87 -0.28 -7.81
C TYR A 109 5.22 -1.66 -7.65
N GLU A 110 6.00 -2.64 -7.24
CA GLU A 110 5.51 -3.88 -6.67
C GLU A 110 5.16 -3.62 -5.21
N VAL A 111 3.86 -3.65 -4.90
CA VAL A 111 3.38 -3.54 -3.53
C VAL A 111 3.24 -4.95 -2.96
N VAL A 112 4.09 -5.27 -2.01
CA VAL A 112 4.04 -6.51 -1.24
C VAL A 112 3.38 -6.22 0.08
N TRP A 113 2.23 -6.86 0.29
CA TRP A 113 1.60 -6.95 1.59
C TRP A 113 1.99 -8.26 2.24
N ARG A 114 2.72 -8.21 3.35
CA ARG A 114 2.86 -9.37 4.22
C ARG A 114 1.87 -9.18 5.36
N ARG A 115 0.87 -10.05 5.48
CA ARG A 115 0.20 -10.32 6.76
C ARG A 115 0.91 -11.51 7.42
N PRO A 116 1.73 -11.32 8.46
CA PRO A 116 2.24 -12.41 9.26
C PRO A 116 1.16 -12.86 10.28
N ARG A 117 0.80 -14.15 10.15
CA ARG A 117 0.04 -15.10 10.98
C ARG A 117 -0.60 -14.62 12.31
N ARG A 118 -1.91 -14.90 12.47
CA ARG A 118 -2.46 -15.41 13.75
C ARG A 118 -1.79 -16.77 14.03
N ASP A 119 -1.23 -17.10 15.19
CA ASP A 119 -1.35 -16.55 16.55
C ASP A 119 -0.01 -16.61 17.32
N ALA A 120 0.11 -15.82 18.39
CA ALA A 120 0.79 -16.23 19.62
C ALA A 120 0.10 -15.61 20.84
N ALA A 121 -1.06 -16.17 21.20
CA ALA A 121 -1.58 -16.42 22.55
C ALA A 121 -3.09 -16.71 22.48
#